data_AF-B1ZTZ6-F1
#
_entry.id   AF-B1ZTZ6-F1
#
_cell.length_a   1.000
_cell.length_b   1.000
_cell.length_c   1.000
_cell.angle_alpha   90.00
_cell.angle_beta   90.00
_cell.angle_gamma   90.00
#
_symmetry.space_group_name_H-M   'P 1'
#
loop_
_entity.id
_entity.type
_entity.pdbx_description
1 polymer ?
#
loop_
_entity_poly.entity_id
_entity_poly.type
_entity_poly.pdbx_seq_one_letter_code
_entity_poly.pdbx_strand_id
1 'polypeptide(L)'
;MKPLLVIVTLLALSGCGFFFGPGYGSADHQYFAEPPVVVKVGDHYALRWRYGSMGFYFRPRYEVRDASLVFSLQGTSSSGSVSGKTQEMLIEGDNAIAALKKGGAFWWEPDRSLTPISIKEEANQVPEPTSGSVTPRADARVVPPPPVAHR
;
A
#
# COMPACT_ATOMS: atom_id res chain seq x y z
N MET A 1 -42.64 28.30 1.26
CA MET A 1 -41.73 27.92 0.15
C MET A 1 -40.24 27.88 0.52
N LYS A 2 -39.76 28.59 1.55
CA LYS A 2 -38.34 28.56 1.99
C LYS A 2 -37.81 27.24 2.62
N PRO A 3 -38.59 26.40 3.34
CA PRO A 3 -38.01 25.21 3.99
C PRO A 3 -37.67 24.08 3.00
N LEU A 4 -38.35 24.03 1.84
CA LEU A 4 -38.09 23.03 0.81
C LEU A 4 -36.69 23.20 0.19
N LEU A 5 -36.24 24.45 0.02
CA LEU A 5 -34.93 24.76 -0.55
C LEU A 5 -33.79 24.24 0.35
N VAL A 6 -33.92 24.40 1.66
CA VAL A 6 -32.90 23.99 2.65
C VAL A 6 -32.74 22.46 2.69
N ILE A 7 -33.84 21.71 2.58
CA ILE A 7 -33.82 20.24 2.57
C ILE A 7 -33.14 19.71 1.29
N VAL A 8 -33.43 20.32 0.13
CA VAL A 8 -32.79 19.94 -1.14
C VAL A 8 -31.28 20.21 -1.12
N THR A 9 -30.84 21.33 -0.52
CA THR A 9 -29.40 21.62 -0.39
C THR A 9 -28.69 20.66 0.57
N LEU A 10 -29.32 20.25 1.67
CA LEU A 10 -28.77 19.26 2.61
C LEU A 10 -28.67 17.85 2.00
N LEU A 11 -29.64 17.46 1.17
CA LEU A 11 -29.60 16.20 0.41
C LEU A 11 -28.52 16.20 -0.69
N ALA A 12 -28.30 17.34 -1.36
CA ALA A 12 -27.25 17.47 -2.36
C ALA A 12 -25.83 17.39 -1.76
N LEU A 13 -25.65 17.84 -0.51
CA LEU A 13 -24.36 17.81 0.19
C LEU A 13 -24.03 16.46 0.84
N SER A 14 -24.99 15.55 0.96
CA SER A 14 -24.79 14.21 1.53
C SER A 14 -24.32 13.17 0.50
N GLY A 15 -24.23 13.53 -0.79
CA GLY A 15 -23.86 12.61 -1.87
C GLY A 15 -22.36 12.51 -2.19
N CYS A 16 -21.48 13.33 -1.58
CA CYS A 16 -20.04 13.35 -1.93
C CYS A 16 -19.17 12.32 -1.17
N GLY A 17 -19.77 11.39 -0.43
CA GLY A 17 -19.02 10.45 0.41
C GLY A 17 -18.78 9.08 -0.24
N PHE A 18 -17.53 8.76 -0.56
CA PHE A 18 -16.96 7.42 -0.35
C PHE A 18 -17.59 6.21 -1.07
N PHE A 19 -17.99 6.34 -2.34
CA PHE A 19 -18.40 5.15 -3.09
C PHE A 19 -17.20 4.22 -3.34
N PHE A 20 -17.22 3.03 -2.73
CA PHE A 20 -16.32 1.96 -3.13
C PHE A 20 -16.79 1.40 -4.48
N GLY A 21 -15.98 1.63 -5.51
CA GLY A 21 -16.26 1.28 -6.89
C GLY A 21 -15.03 0.71 -7.61
N PRO A 22 -15.20 0.32 -8.89
CA PRO A 22 -14.09 -0.05 -9.76
C PRO A 22 -13.13 1.14 -9.92
N GLY A 23 -11.87 0.84 -10.21
CA GLY A 23 -10.82 1.84 -10.30
C GLY A 23 -9.76 1.45 -11.31
N TYR A 24 -8.49 1.80 -11.05
CA TYR A 24 -7.38 1.40 -11.89
C TYR A 24 -7.18 -0.12 -11.86
N GLY A 25 -6.75 -0.67 -12.99
CA GLY A 25 -6.63 -2.11 -13.15
C GLY A 25 -5.43 -2.72 -12.43
N SER A 26 -5.56 -3.97 -12.00
CA SER A 26 -4.51 -4.69 -11.27
C SER A 26 -3.25 -4.95 -12.12
N ALA A 27 -3.44 -5.06 -13.44
CA ALA A 27 -2.38 -5.26 -14.44
C ALA A 27 -1.87 -3.95 -15.07
N ASP A 28 -2.29 -2.78 -14.58
CA ASP A 28 -1.82 -1.51 -15.11
C ASP A 28 -0.38 -1.22 -14.65
N HIS A 29 0.58 -1.42 -15.55
CA HIS A 29 2.00 -1.22 -15.30
C HIS A 29 2.42 0.21 -14.99
N GLN A 30 1.54 1.19 -15.21
CA GLN A 30 1.78 2.55 -14.74
C GLN A 30 1.72 2.61 -13.21
N TYR A 31 0.75 1.93 -12.59
CA TYR A 31 0.55 1.93 -11.13
C TYR A 31 1.25 0.76 -10.44
N PHE A 32 1.28 -0.40 -11.08
CA PHE A 32 1.76 -1.65 -10.50
C PHE A 32 2.87 -2.27 -11.36
N ALA A 33 4.10 -2.32 -10.85
CA ALA A 33 5.20 -2.97 -11.56
C ALA A 33 4.94 -4.48 -11.78
N GLU A 34 4.14 -5.08 -10.90
CA GLU A 34 3.60 -6.44 -10.99
C GLU A 34 2.20 -6.46 -10.36
N PRO A 35 1.30 -7.38 -10.75
CA PRO A 35 -0.03 -7.45 -10.16
C PRO A 35 0.04 -7.57 -8.62
N PRO A 36 -0.79 -6.82 -7.88
CA PRO A 36 -0.82 -6.89 -6.42
C PRO A 36 -1.16 -8.31 -5.96
N VAL A 37 -0.61 -8.70 -4.82
CA VAL A 37 -0.82 -10.04 -4.23
C VAL A 37 -1.18 -9.92 -2.76
N VAL A 38 -1.97 -10.88 -2.26
CA VAL A 38 -2.15 -11.02 -0.82
C VAL A 38 -1.04 -11.89 -0.28
N VAL A 39 -0.37 -11.44 0.77
CA VAL A 39 0.66 -12.20 1.47
C VAL A 39 0.19 -12.51 2.89
N LYS A 40 0.49 -13.73 3.35
CA LYS A 40 0.33 -14.13 4.75
C LYS A 40 1.69 -14.04 5.42
N VAL A 41 1.81 -13.19 6.43
CA VAL A 41 3.02 -12.95 7.22
C VAL A 41 2.72 -13.27 8.68
N GLY A 42 3.20 -14.42 9.14
CA GLY A 42 2.80 -14.97 10.44
C GLY A 42 1.29 -15.20 10.50
N ASP A 43 0.63 -14.54 11.46
CA ASP A 43 -0.81 -14.63 11.69
C ASP A 43 -1.63 -13.53 11.00
N HIS A 44 -0.97 -12.65 10.23
CA HIS A 44 -1.61 -11.52 9.57
C HIS A 44 -1.60 -11.68 8.05
N TYR A 45 -2.53 -10.97 7.40
CA TYR A 45 -2.59 -10.86 5.95
C TYR A 45 -2.39 -9.41 5.53
N ALA A 46 -1.69 -9.20 4.42
CA ALA A 46 -1.50 -7.88 3.82
C ALA A 46 -1.68 -7.95 2.31
N LEU A 47 -2.21 -6.88 1.72
CA LEU A 47 -2.06 -6.64 0.29
C LEU A 47 -0.68 -6.03 0.05
N ARG A 48 0.14 -6.68 -0.77
CA ARG A 48 1.47 -6.22 -1.17
C ARG A 48 1.45 -5.83 -2.64
N TRP A 49 2.09 -4.71 -2.97
CA TRP A 49 2.30 -4.28 -4.34
C TRP A 49 3.64 -3.58 -4.49
N ARG A 50 4.13 -3.52 -5.73
CA ARG A 50 5.30 -2.74 -6.11
C ARG A 50 4.87 -1.61 -7.04
N TYR A 51 5.22 -0.37 -6.72
CA TYR A 51 4.86 0.79 -7.53
C TYR A 51 5.44 0.69 -8.94
N GLY A 52 4.59 0.96 -9.94
CA GLY A 52 4.93 0.99 -11.36
C GLY A 52 5.74 2.22 -11.77
N SER A 53 5.65 2.59 -13.05
CA SER A 53 6.39 3.73 -13.61
C SER A 53 5.86 5.08 -13.12
N MET A 54 4.53 5.22 -12.98
CA MET A 54 3.87 6.35 -12.31
C MET A 54 3.79 6.08 -10.81
N GLY A 55 4.95 5.99 -10.15
CA GLY A 55 5.08 5.71 -8.71
C GLY A 55 4.64 6.85 -7.81
N PHE A 56 3.52 7.48 -8.13
CA PHE A 56 2.79 8.34 -7.24
C PHE A 56 2.26 7.53 -6.06
N TYR A 57 2.27 8.13 -4.86
CA TYR A 57 1.72 7.46 -3.69
C TYR A 57 0.22 7.21 -3.87
N PHE A 58 -0.20 5.99 -3.57
CA PHE A 58 -1.59 5.59 -3.54
C PHE A 58 -1.81 4.48 -2.52
N ARG A 59 -3.06 4.30 -2.11
CA ARG A 59 -3.46 3.22 -1.21
C ARG A 59 -4.75 2.59 -1.73
N PRO A 60 -4.72 1.32 -2.19
CA PRO A 60 -5.93 0.59 -2.52
C PRO A 60 -6.87 0.52 -1.30
N ARG A 61 -8.15 0.33 -1.55
CA ARG A 61 -9.16 0.06 -0.53
C ARG A 61 -9.70 -1.35 -0.71
N TYR A 62 -10.36 -1.89 0.31
CA TYR A 62 -11.07 -3.17 0.19
C TYR A 62 -12.40 -3.16 0.93
N GLU A 63 -13.31 -4.04 0.50
CA GLU A 63 -14.58 -4.35 1.15
C GLU A 63 -14.87 -5.85 1.09
N VAL A 64 -15.69 -6.33 2.02
CA VAL A 64 -16.24 -7.69 1.96
C VAL A 64 -17.48 -7.69 1.08
N ARG A 65 -17.51 -8.57 0.06
CA ARG A 65 -18.65 -8.76 -0.84
C ARG A 65 -18.82 -10.22 -1.17
N ASP A 66 -20.04 -10.73 -1.05
CA ASP A 66 -20.39 -12.12 -1.38
C ASP A 66 -19.44 -13.15 -0.75
N ALA A 67 -19.09 -12.93 0.53
CA ALA A 67 -18.14 -13.74 1.32
C ALA A 67 -16.68 -13.75 0.81
N SER A 68 -16.31 -12.83 -0.07
CA SER A 68 -14.96 -12.62 -0.59
C SER A 68 -14.43 -11.23 -0.24
N LEU A 69 -13.11 -11.06 -0.29
CA LEU A 69 -12.46 -9.76 -0.10
C LEU A 69 -12.18 -9.11 -1.46
N VAL A 70 -12.75 -7.93 -1.70
CA VAL A 70 -12.63 -7.21 -2.98
C VAL A 70 -11.79 -5.96 -2.78
N PHE A 71 -10.73 -5.80 -3.57
CA PHE A 71 -9.82 -4.65 -3.58
C PHE A 71 -10.11 -3.73 -4.77
N SER A 72 -9.82 -2.44 -4.62
CA SER A 72 -9.87 -1.47 -5.71
C SER A 72 -8.96 -0.28 -5.46
N LEU A 73 -8.39 0.28 -6.53
CA LEU A 73 -7.63 1.52 -6.50
C LEU A 73 -8.44 2.66 -7.14
N GLN A 74 -9.04 3.54 -6.34
CA GLN A 74 -9.94 4.60 -6.82
C GLN A 74 -9.25 5.93 -7.15
N GLY A 75 -8.01 6.13 -6.71
CA GLY A 75 -7.31 7.39 -6.87
C GLY A 75 -5.85 7.33 -6.43
N THR A 76 -5.07 8.29 -6.91
CA THR A 76 -3.65 8.47 -6.57
C THR A 76 -3.40 9.90 -6.11
N SER A 77 -2.30 10.13 -5.38
CA SER A 77 -1.85 11.47 -5.01
C SER A 77 -0.81 12.00 -5.99
N SER A 78 -0.82 13.29 -6.33
CA SER A 78 0.09 13.85 -7.33
C SER A 78 1.49 14.20 -6.82
N SER A 79 1.85 13.81 -5.58
CA SER A 79 3.08 14.25 -4.93
C SER A 79 3.92 13.08 -4.40
N GLY A 80 5.23 13.15 -4.64
CA GLY A 80 6.21 12.15 -4.21
C GLY A 80 6.34 10.99 -5.21
N SER A 81 7.59 10.62 -5.53
CA SER A 81 7.89 9.44 -6.33
C SER A 81 8.40 8.31 -5.43
N VAL A 82 7.70 7.18 -5.50
CA VAL A 82 7.99 5.91 -4.85
C VAL A 82 8.07 4.78 -5.88
N SER A 83 8.30 5.11 -7.16
CA SER A 83 8.43 4.13 -8.25
C SER A 83 9.40 3.01 -7.88
N GLY A 84 9.01 1.76 -8.18
CA GLY A 84 9.81 0.56 -7.89
C GLY A 84 9.85 0.14 -6.42
N LYS A 85 9.35 0.94 -5.47
CA LYS A 85 9.28 0.54 -4.06
C LYS A 85 8.14 -0.46 -3.84
N THR A 86 8.34 -1.36 -2.88
CA THR A 86 7.30 -2.24 -2.38
C THR A 86 6.54 -1.55 -1.26
N GLN A 87 5.22 -1.72 -1.23
CA GLN A 87 4.35 -1.24 -0.17
C GLN A 87 3.38 -2.34 0.23
N GLU A 88 2.97 -2.27 1.50
CA GLU A 88 1.98 -3.16 2.07
C GLU A 88 0.85 -2.38 2.73
N MET A 89 -0.33 -3.01 2.75
CA MET A 89 -1.48 -2.60 3.53
C MET A 89 -2.05 -3.81 4.25
N LEU A 90 -2.09 -3.73 5.59
CA LEU A 90 -2.70 -4.77 6.42
C LEU A 90 -4.18 -4.94 6.10
N ILE A 91 -4.62 -6.19 6.11
CA ILE A 91 -6.03 -6.58 6.04
C ILE A 91 -6.50 -6.81 7.46
N GLU A 92 -7.25 -5.84 7.97
CA GLU A 92 -7.72 -5.80 9.35
C GLU A 92 -9.21 -6.16 9.46
N GLY A 93 -9.58 -6.71 10.61
CA GLY A 93 -10.96 -7.05 10.97
C GLY A 93 -11.33 -8.51 10.70
N ASP A 94 -11.98 -9.14 11.69
CA ASP A 94 -12.34 -10.56 11.65
C ASP A 94 -13.21 -10.92 10.45
N ASN A 95 -14.13 -10.05 10.06
CA ASN A 95 -14.99 -10.27 8.90
C ASN A 95 -14.20 -10.27 7.58
N ALA A 96 -13.22 -9.38 7.44
CA ALA A 96 -12.36 -9.32 6.26
C ALA A 96 -11.46 -10.55 6.16
N ILE A 97 -10.88 -10.97 7.29
CA ILE A 97 -10.04 -12.18 7.38
C ILE A 97 -10.88 -13.44 7.09
N ALA A 98 -12.10 -13.53 7.62
CA ALA A 98 -13.01 -14.64 7.35
C ALA A 98 -13.41 -14.69 5.86
N ALA A 99 -13.73 -13.55 5.26
CA ALA A 99 -14.05 -13.45 3.84
C ALA A 99 -12.86 -13.86 2.96
N LEU A 100 -11.65 -13.36 3.27
CA LEU A 100 -10.42 -13.74 2.58
C LEU A 100 -10.18 -15.26 2.62
N LYS A 101 -10.35 -15.89 3.79
CA LYS A 101 -10.14 -17.34 3.97
C LYS A 101 -11.20 -18.19 3.27
N LYS A 102 -12.45 -17.71 3.21
CA LYS A 102 -13.59 -18.47 2.69
C LYS A 102 -13.79 -18.28 1.19
N GLY A 103 -13.85 -17.02 0.74
CA GLY A 103 -14.15 -16.66 -0.65
C GLY A 103 -12.93 -16.28 -1.47
N GLY A 104 -11.80 -15.98 -0.83
CA GLY A 104 -10.58 -15.54 -1.51
C GLY A 104 -10.50 -14.02 -1.66
N ALA A 105 -9.59 -13.57 -2.51
CA ALA A 105 -9.32 -12.17 -2.80
C ALA A 105 -9.52 -11.87 -4.29
N PHE A 106 -10.11 -10.71 -4.59
CA PHE A 106 -10.37 -10.25 -5.95
C PHE A 106 -10.01 -8.78 -6.11
N TRP A 107 -9.61 -8.39 -7.32
CA TRP A 107 -9.48 -7.00 -7.73
C TRP A 107 -10.70 -6.58 -8.54
N TRP A 108 -11.24 -5.40 -8.23
CA TRP A 108 -12.34 -4.83 -8.99
C TRP A 108 -11.83 -3.99 -10.16
N GLU A 109 -11.89 -4.59 -11.33
CA GLU A 109 -11.34 -4.00 -12.55
C GLU A 109 -12.19 -2.83 -13.08
N PRO A 110 -11.61 -1.94 -13.91
CA PRO A 110 -12.33 -0.81 -14.50
C PRO A 110 -13.59 -1.22 -15.28
N ASP A 111 -13.57 -2.39 -15.93
CA ASP A 111 -14.70 -2.96 -16.67
C ASP A 111 -15.77 -3.62 -15.76
N ARG A 112 -15.60 -3.49 -14.45
CA ARG A 112 -16.43 -4.04 -13.36
C ARG A 112 -16.29 -5.55 -13.15
N SER A 113 -15.41 -6.22 -13.88
CA SER A 113 -15.09 -7.62 -13.60
C SER A 113 -14.31 -7.78 -12.29
N LEU A 114 -14.31 -9.00 -11.75
CA LEU A 114 -13.54 -9.37 -10.57
C LEU A 114 -12.42 -10.31 -10.99
N THR A 115 -11.18 -9.81 -10.94
CA THR A 115 -9.99 -10.61 -11.24
C THR A 115 -9.48 -11.27 -9.96
N PRO A 116 -9.29 -12.60 -9.89
CA PRO A 116 -8.73 -13.26 -8.71
C PRO A 116 -7.31 -12.76 -8.38
N ILE A 117 -7.03 -12.53 -7.11
CA ILE A 117 -5.70 -12.17 -6.60
C ILE A 117 -5.08 -13.39 -5.92
N SER A 118 -3.82 -13.68 -6.26
CA SER A 118 -3.07 -14.77 -5.63
C SER A 118 -2.80 -14.49 -4.15
N ILE A 119 -2.99 -15.51 -3.32
CA ILE A 119 -2.63 -15.51 -1.90
C ILE A 119 -1.34 -16.32 -1.75
N LYS A 120 -0.28 -15.72 -1.25
CA LYS A 120 1.04 -16.35 -1.03
C LYS A 120 1.31 -16.50 0.46
N GLU A 121 1.81 -17.65 0.87
CA GLU A 121 2.39 -17.81 2.20
C GLU A 121 3.86 -17.39 2.13
N GLU A 122 4.23 -16.40 2.93
CA GLU A 122 5.63 -16.06 3.11
C GLU A 122 6.13 -16.85 4.31
N ALA A 123 7.04 -17.79 4.05
CA ALA A 123 7.76 -18.45 5.13
C ALA A 123 8.40 -17.35 5.98
N ASN A 124 8.18 -17.41 7.28
CA ASN A 124 8.62 -16.41 8.25
C ASN A 124 10.13 -16.21 8.09
N GLN A 125 10.55 -15.29 7.22
CA GLN A 125 11.94 -14.93 7.07
C GLN A 125 12.23 -14.12 8.31
N VAL A 126 12.76 -14.79 9.33
CA VAL A 126 13.56 -14.14 10.36
C VAL A 126 14.49 -13.22 9.56
N PRO A 127 14.37 -11.89 9.67
CA PRO A 127 15.21 -11.00 8.90
C PRO A 127 16.64 -11.41 9.23
N GLU A 128 17.35 -11.94 8.23
CA GLU A 128 18.78 -12.18 8.36
C GLU A 128 19.32 -10.83 8.85
N PRO A 129 20.03 -10.79 9.99
CA PRO A 129 20.59 -9.54 10.47
C PRO A 129 21.42 -9.03 9.32
N THR A 130 20.96 -7.93 8.70
CA THR A 130 21.62 -7.28 7.58
C THR A 130 23.06 -7.21 8.00
N SER A 131 23.90 -8.06 7.40
CA SER A 131 25.31 -8.15 7.72
C SER A 131 25.89 -6.89 7.11
N GLY A 132 25.69 -5.79 7.83
CA GLY A 132 26.39 -4.56 7.63
C GLY A 132 27.83 -4.93 7.84
N SER A 133 28.50 -5.22 6.74
CA SER A 133 29.93 -5.02 6.60
C SER A 133 30.19 -3.57 7.02
N VAL A 134 30.44 -3.40 8.31
CA VAL A 134 31.15 -2.25 8.84
C VAL A 134 32.52 -2.35 8.19
N THR A 135 32.68 -1.77 7.01
CA THR A 135 33.99 -1.48 6.45
C THR A 135 34.68 -0.60 7.49
N PRO A 136 35.78 -1.06 8.13
CA PRO A 136 36.51 -0.22 9.04
C PRO A 136 36.98 1.00 8.26
N ARG A 137 36.56 2.18 8.69
CA ARG A 137 36.99 3.47 8.16
C ARG A 137 38.46 3.64 8.59
N ALA A 138 39.37 3.14 7.75
CA ALA A 138 40.76 3.57 7.79
C ALA A 138 40.79 5.06 7.44
N ASP A 139 41.14 5.88 8.43
CA ASP A 139 41.79 7.20 8.31
C ASP A 139 41.31 8.16 9.42
N ALA A 140 41.72 7.88 10.65
CA ALA A 140 41.97 8.95 11.61
C ALA A 140 43.43 9.40 11.40
N ARG A 141 43.65 10.40 10.55
CA ARG A 141 44.93 11.11 10.50
C ARG A 141 45.12 11.80 11.85
N VAL A 142 46.07 11.30 12.63
CA VAL A 142 46.56 11.96 13.85
C VAL A 142 47.18 13.28 13.43
N VAL A 143 46.55 14.39 13.77
CA VAL A 143 47.12 15.73 13.63
C VAL A 143 48.09 15.94 14.80
N PRO A 144 49.40 16.19 14.56
CA PRO A 144 50.33 16.47 15.65
C PRO A 144 50.01 17.83 16.31
N PRO A 145 50.21 17.97 17.63
CA PRO A 145 49.98 19.22 18.32
C PRO A 145 51.00 20.30 17.89
N PRO A 146 50.62 21.59 17.91
CA PRO A 146 51.52 22.69 17.57
C PRO A 146 52.67 22.82 18.59
N PRO A 147 53.84 23.30 18.16
CA PRO A 147 54.98 23.51 19.05
C PRO A 147 54.69 24.61 20.08
N VAL A 148 54.99 24.31 21.35
CA VAL A 148 54.92 25.26 22.46
C VAL A 148 56.11 26.22 22.36
N ALA A 149 55.84 27.51 22.20
CA ALA A 149 56.87 28.55 22.25
C ALA A 149 57.24 28.83 23.72
N HIS A 150 58.48 28.55 24.11
CA HIS A 150 59.05 29.03 25.37
C HIS A 150 59.47 30.49 25.19
N ARG A 151 59.04 31.36 26.11
CA ARG A 151 59.56 32.71 26.33
C ARG A 151 60.45 32.70 27.55
#